data_AF-A6IB82-F1
#
_entry.id   AF-A6IB82-F1
#
_cell.length_a   1.000
_cell.length_b   1.000
_cell.length_c   1.000
_cell.angle_alpha   90.00
_cell.angle_beta   90.00
_cell.angle_gamma   90.00
#
_symmetry.space_group_name_H-M   'P 1'
#
loop_
_entity.id
_entity.type
_entity.pdbx_description
1 polymer ?
#
loop_
_entity_poly.entity_id
_entity_poly.type
_entity_poly.pdbx_seq_one_letter_code
_entity_poly.pdbx_strand_id
1 'polypeptide(L)'
;MKAAEGYYVRVIRDLQPCHTTHFPQDKMLESLNHKVLDVYRNCVGMQQEANLGTVQMLTVVEHQLDELLENLERVPQIKIEQAEKVKERERRMRLREEKARMQKQLQEERLQRARARAQAKIKKKRGRKLLCRSHPPVIKVKEVHEQTLMDKDKEEMLFFFT
;
A
#
# COMPACT_ATOMS: atom_id res chain seq x y z
N MET A 1 -90.41 -12.35 -19.42
CA MET A 1 -89.20 -11.50 -19.56
C MET A 1 -88.25 -11.49 -18.35
N LYS A 2 -88.62 -12.04 -17.18
CA LYS A 2 -87.77 -12.02 -15.97
C LYS A 2 -86.65 -13.08 -15.90
N ALA A 3 -86.62 -14.05 -16.83
CA ALA A 3 -85.63 -15.14 -16.81
C ALA A 3 -84.29 -14.75 -17.44
N ALA A 4 -84.26 -13.77 -18.37
CA ALA A 4 -83.04 -13.36 -19.07
C ALA A 4 -82.14 -12.45 -18.20
N GLU A 5 -82.73 -11.62 -17.34
CA GLU A 5 -81.99 -10.74 -16.42
C GLU A 5 -81.23 -11.55 -15.34
N GLY A 6 -81.81 -12.65 -14.86
CA GLY A 6 -81.16 -13.54 -13.90
C GLY A 6 -79.94 -14.28 -14.49
N TYR A 7 -79.95 -14.59 -15.79
CA TYR A 7 -78.80 -15.18 -16.48
C TYR A 7 -77.67 -14.15 -16.66
N TYR A 8 -77.98 -12.91 -17.02
CA TYR A 8 -76.97 -11.86 -17.19
C TYR A 8 -76.26 -11.51 -15.86
N VAL A 9 -77.00 -11.44 -14.75
CA VAL A 9 -76.43 -11.12 -13.43
C VAL A 9 -75.59 -12.28 -12.87
N ARG A 10 -75.88 -13.54 -13.22
CA ARG A 10 -75.04 -14.70 -12.85
C ARG A 10 -73.73 -14.75 -13.65
N VAL A 11 -73.78 -14.50 -14.96
CA VAL A 11 -72.57 -14.46 -15.82
C VAL A 11 -71.62 -13.33 -15.39
N ILE A 12 -72.14 -12.21 -14.89
CA ILE A 12 -71.30 -11.12 -14.34
C ILE A 12 -70.65 -11.50 -12.99
N ARG A 13 -71.29 -12.38 -12.20
CA ARG A 13 -70.73 -12.87 -10.93
C ARG A 13 -69.73 -14.02 -11.11
N ASP A 14 -69.86 -14.77 -12.20
CA ASP A 14 -68.95 -15.84 -12.62
C ASP A 14 -67.82 -15.34 -13.53
N LEU A 15 -67.85 -14.08 -13.95
CA LEU A 15 -66.64 -13.34 -14.36
C LEU A 15 -65.84 -13.01 -13.10
N GLN A 16 -65.16 -14.02 -12.55
CA GLN A 16 -64.01 -13.77 -11.71
C GLN A 16 -63.06 -12.86 -12.51
N PRO A 17 -62.72 -11.65 -12.02
CA PRO A 17 -61.55 -10.96 -12.53
C PRO A 17 -60.40 -11.93 -12.31
N CYS A 18 -59.70 -12.25 -13.39
CA CYS A 18 -58.54 -13.13 -13.38
C CYS A 18 -57.52 -12.53 -12.40
N HIS A 19 -57.57 -12.95 -11.14
CA HIS A 19 -56.45 -12.77 -10.25
C HIS A 19 -55.27 -13.52 -10.88
N THR A 20 -54.08 -12.93 -10.74
CA THR A 20 -52.76 -13.50 -11.05
C THR A 20 -52.15 -13.27 -12.44
N THR A 21 -51.86 -12.00 -12.76
CA THR A 21 -50.59 -11.62 -13.42
C THR A 21 -49.81 -10.54 -12.65
N HIS A 22 -50.13 -10.33 -11.36
CA HIS A 22 -49.61 -9.19 -10.58
C HIS A 22 -48.48 -9.54 -9.59
N PHE A 23 -48.22 -10.82 -9.31
CA PHE A 23 -47.19 -11.21 -8.33
C PHE A 23 -45.73 -10.80 -8.68
N PRO A 24 -45.31 -10.80 -9.95
CA PRO A 24 -43.97 -10.34 -10.32
C PRO A 24 -43.80 -8.82 -10.21
N GLN A 25 -44.87 -8.07 -10.50
CA GLN A 25 -44.88 -6.61 -10.52
C GLN A 25 -44.85 -6.05 -9.09
N ASP A 26 -45.56 -6.68 -8.15
CA ASP A 26 -45.50 -6.36 -6.71
C ASP A 26 -44.10 -6.49 -6.13
N LYS A 27 -43.42 -7.62 -6.41
CA LYS A 27 -42.04 -7.84 -5.95
C LYS A 27 -41.07 -6.80 -6.50
N MET A 28 -41.26 -6.39 -7.75
CA MET A 28 -40.47 -5.33 -8.37
C MET A 28 -40.73 -3.98 -7.69
N LEU A 29 -41.98 -3.67 -7.36
CA LEU A 29 -42.37 -2.44 -6.67
C LEU A 29 -41.84 -2.39 -5.23
N GLU A 30 -41.89 -3.51 -4.50
CA GLU A 30 -41.26 -3.65 -3.18
C GLU A 30 -39.75 -3.41 -3.25
N SER A 31 -39.07 -4.01 -4.24
CA SER A 31 -37.64 -3.82 -4.45
C SER A 31 -37.30 -2.37 -4.77
N LEU A 32 -38.11 -1.69 -5.58
CA LEU A 32 -37.96 -0.27 -5.87
C LEU A 32 -38.14 0.57 -4.60
N ASN A 33 -39.20 0.33 -3.84
CA ASN A 33 -39.47 1.03 -2.60
C ASN A 33 -38.32 0.88 -1.60
N HIS A 34 -37.75 -0.32 -1.48
CA HIS A 34 -36.58 -0.55 -0.62
C HIS A 34 -35.38 0.28 -1.06
N LYS A 35 -35.06 0.30 -2.36
CA LYS A 35 -33.95 1.12 -2.89
C LYS A 35 -34.19 2.62 -2.68
N VAL A 36 -35.42 3.09 -2.89
CA VAL A 36 -35.77 4.50 -2.66
C VAL A 36 -35.67 4.85 -1.18
N LEU A 37 -36.05 3.94 -0.27
CA LEU A 37 -35.83 4.07 1.18
C LEU A 37 -34.35 4.17 1.53
N ASP A 38 -33.50 3.35 0.93
CA ASP A 38 -32.05 3.41 1.18
C ASP A 38 -31.46 4.74 0.73
N VAL A 39 -31.83 5.24 -0.46
CA VAL A 39 -31.36 6.56 -0.94
C VAL A 39 -31.86 7.68 -0.03
N TYR A 40 -33.16 7.68 0.30
CA TYR A 40 -33.77 8.67 1.16
C TYR A 40 -33.08 8.75 2.53
N ARG A 41 -32.81 7.59 3.16
CA ARG A 41 -32.07 7.50 4.44
C ARG A 41 -30.69 8.15 4.37
N ASN A 42 -29.97 7.91 3.28
CA ASN A 42 -28.60 8.39 3.11
C ASN A 42 -28.54 9.90 2.82
N CYS A 43 -29.54 10.44 2.13
CA CYS A 43 -29.61 11.86 1.79
C CYS A 43 -30.24 12.71 2.89
N VAL A 44 -31.39 12.27 3.43
CA VAL A 44 -32.27 13.08 4.30
C VAL A 44 -32.12 12.71 5.79
N GLY A 45 -31.76 11.47 6.09
CA GLY A 45 -31.72 10.92 7.46
C GLY A 45 -33.02 10.21 7.89
N MET A 46 -33.02 9.66 9.11
CA MET A 46 -34.03 8.68 9.55
C MET A 46 -35.33 9.25 10.15
N GLN A 47 -35.46 10.58 10.27
CA GLN A 47 -36.50 11.20 11.11
C GLN A 47 -37.90 11.31 10.47
N GLN A 48 -38.04 11.10 9.16
CA GLN A 48 -39.30 11.36 8.42
C GLN A 48 -39.88 10.13 7.71
N GLU A 49 -39.39 8.93 8.02
CA GLU A 49 -39.69 7.71 7.24
C GLU A 49 -41.12 7.19 7.37
N ALA A 50 -41.81 7.42 8.49
CA ALA A 50 -42.95 6.58 8.88
C ALA A 50 -44.22 6.72 8.01
N ASN A 51 -44.33 7.75 7.15
CA ASN A 51 -45.58 8.03 6.41
C ASN A 51 -45.39 8.48 4.95
N LEU A 52 -44.18 8.41 4.39
CA LEU A 52 -43.94 8.91 3.03
C LEU A 52 -44.13 7.82 1.99
N GLY A 53 -44.89 8.14 0.94
CA GLY A 53 -44.94 7.32 -0.28
C GLY A 53 -43.66 7.47 -1.10
N THR A 54 -43.36 6.48 -1.95
CA THR A 54 -42.15 6.43 -2.79
C THR A 54 -41.93 7.69 -3.62
N VAL A 55 -42.99 8.22 -4.23
CA VAL A 55 -42.92 9.45 -5.03
C VAL A 55 -42.57 10.66 -4.16
N GLN A 56 -43.16 10.76 -2.96
CA GLN A 56 -42.86 11.86 -2.04
C GLN A 56 -41.40 11.81 -1.58
N MET A 57 -40.87 10.62 -1.32
CA MET A 57 -39.47 10.44 -0.96
C MET A 57 -38.53 10.90 -2.09
N LEU A 58 -38.85 10.57 -3.33
CA LEU A 58 -38.07 11.03 -4.49
C LEU A 58 -38.12 12.55 -4.62
N THR A 59 -39.29 13.17 -4.47
CA THR A 59 -39.42 14.64 -4.51
C THR A 59 -38.57 15.33 -3.43
N VAL A 60 -38.53 14.77 -2.21
CA VAL A 60 -37.67 15.31 -1.14
C VAL A 60 -36.19 15.17 -1.50
N VAL A 61 -35.78 14.02 -2.06
CA VAL A 61 -34.40 13.81 -2.51
C VAL A 61 -34.00 14.77 -3.63
N GLU A 62 -34.86 14.97 -4.62
CA GLU A 62 -34.66 15.93 -5.71
C GLU A 62 -34.50 17.35 -5.15
N HIS A 63 -35.39 17.77 -4.26
CA HIS A 63 -35.31 19.07 -3.63
C HIS A 63 -34.01 19.27 -2.84
N GLN A 64 -33.57 18.28 -2.06
CA GLN A 64 -32.30 18.35 -1.34
C GLN A 64 -31.10 18.45 -2.30
N LEU A 65 -31.14 17.73 -3.41
CA LEU A 65 -30.09 17.79 -4.42
C LEU A 65 -30.01 19.19 -5.03
N ASP A 66 -31.16 19.78 -5.38
CA ASP A 66 -31.23 21.14 -5.92
C ASP A 66 -30.71 22.18 -4.92
N GLU A 67 -31.11 22.09 -3.64
CA GLU A 67 -30.60 22.97 -2.59
C GLU A 67 -29.08 22.88 -2.44
N LEU A 68 -28.52 21.67 -2.48
CA LEU A 68 -27.08 21.47 -2.39
C LEU A 68 -26.34 22.04 -3.60
N LEU A 69 -26.88 21.90 -4.81
CA LEU A 69 -26.32 22.47 -6.02
C LEU A 69 -26.35 23.99 -5.99
N GLU A 70 -27.48 24.59 -5.59
CA GLU A 70 -27.58 26.04 -5.43
C GLU A 70 -26.58 26.55 -4.37
N ASN A 71 -26.45 25.85 -3.25
CA ASN A 71 -25.49 26.21 -2.21
C ASN A 71 -24.04 26.14 -2.72
N LEU A 72 -23.73 25.15 -3.57
CA LEU A 72 -22.41 25.00 -4.18
C LEU A 72 -22.10 26.16 -5.15
N GLU A 73 -23.07 26.57 -5.97
CA GLU A 73 -22.91 27.70 -6.90
C GLU A 73 -22.81 29.05 -6.18
N ARG A 74 -23.51 29.20 -5.05
CA ARG A 74 -23.52 30.44 -4.26
C ARG A 74 -22.33 30.58 -3.32
N VAL A 75 -21.41 29.61 -3.24
CA VAL A 75 -20.24 29.71 -2.35
C VAL A 75 -19.40 30.95 -2.74
N PRO A 76 -19.21 31.91 -1.82
CA PRO A 76 -18.41 33.09 -2.12
C PRO A 76 -16.97 32.71 -2.40
N GLN A 77 -16.40 33.24 -3.48
CA GLN A 77 -15.01 33.00 -3.90
C GLN A 77 -14.00 33.27 -2.78
N ILE A 78 -14.27 34.28 -1.95
CA ILE A 78 -13.44 34.64 -0.79
C ILE A 78 -13.28 33.47 0.19
N LYS A 79 -14.35 32.69 0.45
CA LYS A 79 -14.28 31.54 1.35
C LYS A 79 -13.43 30.41 0.75
N ILE A 80 -13.52 30.21 -0.56
CA ILE A 80 -12.73 29.22 -1.30
C ILE A 80 -11.24 29.58 -1.20
N GLU A 81 -10.88 30.81 -1.52
CA GLU A 81 -9.49 31.30 -1.43
C GLU A 81 -8.93 31.20 -0.02
N GLN A 82 -9.74 31.51 1.00
CA GLN A 82 -9.34 31.35 2.40
C GLN A 82 -9.08 29.88 2.74
N ALA A 83 -9.96 28.97 2.34
CA ALA A 83 -9.80 27.53 2.57
C ALA A 83 -8.55 26.97 1.86
N GLU A 84 -8.32 27.36 0.60
CA GLU A 84 -7.13 26.99 -0.16
C GLU A 84 -5.85 27.50 0.51
N LYS A 85 -5.86 28.77 0.93
CA LYS A 85 -4.72 29.39 1.63
C LYS A 85 -4.41 28.69 2.94
N VAL A 86 -5.42 28.27 3.71
CA VAL A 86 -5.23 27.50 4.94
C VAL A 86 -4.64 26.13 4.62
N LYS A 87 -5.21 25.41 3.65
CA LYS A 87 -4.73 24.08 3.23
C LYS A 87 -3.28 24.13 2.73
N GLU A 88 -2.92 25.11 1.92
CA GLU A 88 -1.55 25.27 1.43
C GLU A 88 -0.58 25.71 2.54
N ARG A 89 -1.01 26.58 3.46
CA ARG A 89 -0.21 26.93 4.64
C ARG A 89 0.10 25.71 5.49
N GLU A 90 -0.91 24.90 5.78
CA GLU A 90 -0.74 23.67 6.57
C GLU A 90 0.20 22.69 5.86
N ARG A 91 -0.01 22.46 4.56
CA ARG A 91 0.88 21.62 3.75
C ARG A 91 2.33 22.08 3.82
N ARG A 92 2.58 23.39 3.67
CA ARG A 92 3.93 23.96 3.76
C ARG A 92 4.53 23.81 5.16
N MET A 93 3.74 23.97 6.21
CA MET A 93 4.21 23.78 7.58
C MET A 93 4.61 22.32 7.83
N ARG A 94 3.75 21.36 7.45
CA ARG A 94 4.06 19.92 7.56
C ARG A 94 5.37 19.54 6.86
N LEU A 95 5.57 20.01 5.62
CA LEU A 95 6.80 19.75 4.87
C LEU A 95 8.06 20.33 5.55
N ARG A 96 7.95 21.54 6.12
CA ARG A 96 9.06 22.17 6.85
C ARG A 96 9.37 21.40 8.14
N GLU A 97 8.35 21.01 8.89
CA GLU A 97 8.49 20.27 10.13
C GLU A 97 9.12 18.89 9.89
N GLU A 98 8.69 18.17 8.85
CA GLU A 98 9.28 16.90 8.46
C GLU A 98 10.76 17.03 8.08
N LYS A 99 11.10 18.06 7.28
CA LYS A 99 12.49 18.34 6.91
C LYS A 99 13.33 18.69 8.13
N ALA A 100 12.83 19.54 9.02
CA ALA A 100 13.52 19.93 10.24
C ALA A 100 13.71 18.72 11.18
N ARG A 101 12.70 17.86 11.30
CA ARG A 101 12.77 16.62 12.08
C ARG A 101 13.84 15.69 11.54
N MET A 102 13.89 15.48 10.23
CA MET A 102 14.91 14.64 9.58
C MET A 102 16.32 15.20 9.78
N GLN A 103 16.50 16.52 9.64
CA GLN A 103 17.78 17.17 9.90
C GLN A 103 18.21 17.03 11.37
N LYS A 104 17.28 17.20 12.31
CA LYS A 104 17.52 17.04 13.75
C LYS A 104 17.95 15.61 14.08
N GLN A 105 17.26 14.60 13.53
CA GLN A 105 17.63 13.19 13.70
C GLN A 105 19.04 12.91 13.18
N LEU A 106 19.37 13.38 11.97
CA LEU A 106 20.70 13.19 11.40
C LEU A 106 21.80 13.88 12.25
N GLN A 107 21.50 15.08 12.77
CA GLN A 107 22.43 15.80 13.64
C GLN A 107 22.62 15.07 14.98
N GLU A 108 21.53 14.56 15.56
CA GLU A 108 21.56 13.78 16.78
C GLU A 108 22.36 12.49 16.61
N GLU A 109 22.15 11.73 15.52
CA GLU A 109 22.94 10.53 15.21
C GLU A 109 24.44 10.84 15.07
N ARG A 110 24.79 11.95 14.41
CA ARG A 110 26.19 12.40 14.28
C ARG A 110 26.79 12.69 15.66
N LEU A 111 26.07 13.40 16.51
CA LEU A 111 26.49 13.74 17.86
C LEU A 111 26.65 12.48 18.73
N GLN A 112 25.68 11.57 18.68
CA GLN A 112 25.72 10.29 19.38
C GLN A 112 26.92 9.45 18.93
N ARG A 113 27.19 9.38 17.61
CA ARG A 113 28.37 8.66 17.07
C ARG A 113 29.69 9.29 17.49
N ALA A 114 29.78 10.63 17.53
CA ALA A 114 30.97 11.32 18.03
C ALA A 114 31.18 11.04 19.52
N ARG A 115 30.12 11.11 20.33
CA ARG A 115 30.15 10.81 21.76
C ARG A 115 30.58 9.37 22.03
N ALA A 116 30.01 8.40 21.31
CA ALA A 116 30.39 6.99 21.43
C ALA A 116 31.87 6.77 21.09
N ARG A 117 32.40 7.43 20.05
CA ARG A 117 33.83 7.38 19.71
C ARG A 117 34.71 7.97 20.81
N ALA A 118 34.29 9.08 21.43
CA ALA A 118 35.03 9.71 22.51
C ALA A 118 35.03 8.87 23.81
N GLN A 119 33.91 8.19 24.09
CA GLN A 119 33.78 7.31 25.27
C GLN A 119 34.40 5.92 25.07
N ALA A 120 34.63 5.49 23.82
CA ALA A 120 35.21 4.20 23.52
C ALA A 120 36.60 4.05 24.15
N LYS A 121 36.83 2.92 24.83
CA LYS A 121 38.11 2.63 25.49
C LYS A 121 39.25 2.67 24.47
N ILE A 122 40.14 3.65 24.62
CA ILE A 122 41.34 3.76 23.79
C ILE A 122 42.23 2.54 24.05
N LYS A 123 42.36 1.67 23.05
CA LYS A 123 43.31 0.55 23.09
C LYS A 123 44.72 1.11 22.93
N LYS A 124 45.40 1.37 24.05
CA LYS A 124 46.81 1.79 24.05
C LYS A 124 47.65 0.74 23.33
N LYS A 125 48.25 1.12 22.20
CA LYS A 125 49.22 0.28 21.50
C LYS A 125 50.55 0.40 22.21
N ARG A 126 51.24 -0.72 22.47
CA ARG A 126 52.64 -0.67 22.91
C ARG A 126 53.51 -0.39 21.69
N GLY A 127 53.94 0.86 21.55
CA GLY A 127 54.87 1.29 20.52
C GLY A 127 54.39 1.09 19.08
N ARG A 128 55.31 1.30 18.12
CA ARG A 128 55.09 1.04 16.70
C ARG A 128 55.29 -0.47 16.46
N LYS A 129 54.33 -1.11 15.79
CA LYS A 129 54.49 -2.51 15.36
C LYS A 129 55.66 -2.57 14.36
N LEU A 130 56.61 -3.49 14.56
CA LEU A 130 57.66 -3.73 13.57
C LEU A 130 57.00 -4.17 12.25
N LEU A 131 57.29 -3.46 11.17
CA LEU A 131 56.91 -3.89 9.82
C LEU A 131 57.93 -4.94 9.37
N CYS A 132 57.46 -6.07 8.84
CA CYS A 132 58.33 -7.04 8.20
C CYS A 132 58.98 -6.39 6.98
N ARG A 133 60.30 -6.48 6.89
CA ARG A 133 61.06 -6.09 5.71
C ARG A 133 61.16 -7.29 4.77
N SER A 134 61.41 -7.04 3.49
CA SER A 134 61.73 -8.11 2.55
C SER A 134 62.85 -8.99 3.12
N HIS A 135 62.66 -10.30 3.09
CA HIS A 135 63.71 -11.24 3.50
C HIS A 135 64.85 -11.19 2.47
N PRO A 136 66.13 -11.19 2.90
CA PRO A 136 67.25 -11.31 2.00
C PRO A 136 67.11 -12.57 1.13
N PRO A 137 67.54 -12.54 -0.14
CA PRO A 137 67.49 -13.71 -1.00
C PRO A 137 68.30 -14.87 -0.37
N VAL A 138 67.65 -16.02 -0.23
CA VAL A 138 68.28 -17.22 0.33
C VAL A 138 69.31 -17.74 -0.67
N ILE A 139 70.58 -17.75 -0.30
CA ILE A 139 71.65 -18.35 -1.11
C ILE A 139 71.46 -19.86 -1.05
N LYS A 140 70.99 -20.47 -2.14
CA LYS A 140 70.94 -21.92 -2.29
C LYS A 140 72.34 -22.40 -2.64
N VAL A 141 72.99 -23.13 -1.73
CA VAL A 141 74.20 -23.88 -2.05
C VAL A 141 73.78 -25.02 -2.99
N LYS A 142 74.35 -25.06 -4.20
CA LYS A 142 74.18 -26.21 -5.10
C LYS A 142 74.91 -27.39 -4.47
N GLU A 143 74.18 -28.43 -4.10
CA GLU A 143 74.80 -29.73 -3.83
C GLU A 143 75.44 -30.23 -5.13
N VAL A 144 76.76 -30.41 -5.10
CA VAL A 144 77.51 -31.02 -6.19
C VAL A 144 77.15 -32.51 -6.17
N HIS A 145 76.43 -32.96 -7.19
CA HIS A 145 76.21 -34.39 -7.41
C HIS A 145 77.56 -35.02 -7.75
N GLU A 146 78.11 -35.84 -6.85
CA GLU A 146 79.30 -36.64 -7.13
C GLU A 146 79.01 -37.59 -8.29
N GLN A 147 79.48 -37.22 -9.48
CA GLN A 147 79.63 -38.16 -10.58
C GLN A 147 80.70 -39.16 -10.15
N THR A 148 80.29 -40.42 -10.02
CA THR A 148 81.14 -41.56 -9.69
C THR A 148 82.34 -41.60 -10.64
N LEU A 149 83.50 -41.12 -10.19
CA LEU A 149 84.75 -41.35 -10.89
C LEU A 149 85.09 -42.83 -10.69
N MET A 150 84.82 -43.65 -11.70
CA MET A 150 85.27 -45.04 -11.72
C MET A 150 86.80 -45.02 -11.74
N ASP A 151 87.42 -45.66 -10.75
CA ASP A 151 88.87 -45.89 -10.73
C ASP A 151 89.30 -46.60 -12.02
N LYS A 152 90.29 -46.05 -12.72
CA LYS A 152 90.82 -46.61 -13.96
C LYS A 152 91.23 -48.07 -13.82
N ASP A 153 91.73 -48.45 -12.65
CA ASP A 153 92.13 -49.82 -12.31
C ASP A 153 90.97 -50.82 -12.37
N LYS A 154 89.72 -50.37 -12.11
CA LYS A 154 88.51 -51.20 -12.24
C LYS A 154 88.09 -51.37 -13.71
N GLU A 155 88.32 -50.36 -14.54
CA GLU A 155 88.04 -50.42 -15.97
C GLU A 155 89.02 -51.37 -16.68
N GLU A 156 90.31 -51.32 -16.31
CA GLU A 156 91.35 -52.24 -16.83
C GLU A 156 91.10 -53.69 -16.41
N MET A 157 90.63 -53.93 -15.18
CA MET A 157 90.32 -55.28 -14.70
C MET A 157 89.09 -55.90 -15.40
N LEU A 158 88.11 -55.09 -15.81
CA LEU A 158 86.97 -55.56 -16.61
C LEU A 158 87.37 -55.90 -18.05
N PHE A 159 88.36 -55.20 -18.61
CA PHE A 159 88.87 -55.47 -19.95
C PHE A 159 89.64 -56.80 -20.05
N PHE A 160 90.29 -57.26 -18.97
CA PHE A 160 91.16 -58.44 -19.01
C PHE A 160 90.43 -59.80 -18.83
N PHE A 161 89.20 -59.81 -18.30
CA PHE A 161 88.41 -61.03 -18.06
C PHE A 161 87.17 -61.15 -18.97
N THR A 162 87.13 -60.38 -20.06
CA THR A 162 86.14 -60.53 -21.15
C THR A 162 86.83 -61.06 -22.40
#